data_AF-A0A212ANI1-F1
#
_entry.id   AF-A0A212ANI1-F1
#
_cell.length_a   1.000
_cell.length_b   1.000
_cell.length_c   1.000
_cell.angle_alpha   90.00
_cell.angle_beta   90.00
_cell.angle_gamma   90.00
#
_symmetry.space_group_name_H-M   'P 1'
#
loop_
_entity.id
_entity.type
_entity.pdbx_description
1 polymer ?
#
loop_
_entity_poly.entity_id
_entity_poly.type
_entity_poly.pdbx_seq_one_letter_code
_entity_poly.pdbx_strand_id
1 'polypeptide(L)'
;MRRVPFLLLSFLVMLAFAGAAVCAYRGWQATRVNAALTALSEGRDVPVHPGDALRLIEARASWLLARDRLEEAEALGPLIAAAGDLRAEAAWHYNRGNARLRQAFELIEIRKLDDATPQVNLAKIAYRSALRADPGFYDAKVNLDLAMRLVRDLPREEQDGEEPDVPPKALWTDLPGIPGGLP
;
A
#
# COMPACT_ATOMS: atom_id res chain seq x y z
N MET A 1 55.02 9.68 34.56
CA MET A 1 54.06 8.55 34.63
C MET A 1 52.64 8.93 35.09
N ARG A 2 52.41 9.94 35.94
CA ARG A 2 51.05 10.33 36.42
C ARG A 2 50.09 10.97 35.40
N ARG A 3 50.59 11.49 34.26
CA ARG A 3 49.75 12.16 33.26
C ARG A 3 48.94 11.18 32.39
N VAL A 4 49.50 10.02 32.08
CA VAL A 4 48.84 8.96 31.29
C VAL A 4 47.56 8.43 31.96
N PRO A 5 47.56 8.05 33.26
CA PRO A 5 46.33 7.59 33.90
C PRO A 5 45.28 8.69 34.05
N PHE A 6 45.69 9.96 34.22
CA PHE A 6 44.76 11.08 34.24
C PHE A 6 44.09 11.29 32.88
N LEU A 7 44.86 11.28 31.79
CA LEU A 7 44.33 11.40 30.43
C LEU A 7 43.40 10.23 30.07
N LEU A 8 43.76 9.01 30.46
CA LEU A 8 42.91 7.83 30.28
C LEU A 8 41.60 7.95 31.04
N LEU A 9 41.64 8.40 32.30
CA LEU A 9 40.43 8.62 33.10
C LEU A 9 39.54 9.71 32.48
N SER A 10 40.11 10.84 32.07
CA SER A 10 39.36 11.90 31.39
C SER A 10 38.71 11.41 30.10
N PHE A 11 39.41 10.61 29.31
CA PHE A 11 38.87 10.01 28.09
C PHE A 11 37.72 9.04 28.38
N LEU A 12 37.86 8.18 29.38
CA LEU A 12 36.80 7.25 29.80
C LEU A 12 35.56 8.00 30.31
N VAL A 13 35.74 9.06 31.08
CA VAL A 13 34.64 9.92 31.55
C VAL A 13 33.94 10.58 30.36
N MET A 14 34.68 11.13 29.40
CA MET A 14 34.10 11.71 28.18
C MET A 14 33.29 10.69 27.38
N LEU A 15 33.81 9.45 27.25
CA LEU A 15 33.11 8.36 26.57
C LEU A 15 31.83 7.97 27.29
N ALA A 16 31.85 7.93 28.63
CA ALA A 16 30.68 7.65 29.45
C ALA A 16 29.59 8.74 29.29
N PHE A 17 29.99 10.02 29.29
CA PHE A 17 29.06 11.13 29.04
C PHE A 17 28.47 11.08 27.62
N ALA A 18 29.28 10.79 26.61
CA ALA A 18 28.79 10.62 25.24
C ALA A 18 27.78 9.47 25.14
N GLY A 19 28.06 8.33 25.79
CA GLY A 19 27.14 7.20 25.88
C GLY A 19 25.83 7.57 26.56
N ALA A 20 25.89 8.26 27.71
CA ALA A 20 24.71 8.73 28.42
C ALA A 20 23.85 9.69 27.59
N ALA A 21 24.48 10.61 26.85
CA ALA A 21 23.78 11.53 25.95
C ALA A 21 23.05 10.79 24.81
N VAL A 22 23.70 9.78 24.21
CA VAL A 22 23.07 8.93 23.17
C VAL A 22 21.89 8.16 23.74
N CYS A 23 22.02 7.56 24.93
CA CYS A 23 20.94 6.84 25.59
C CYS A 23 19.76 7.77 25.92
N ALA A 24 20.04 8.96 26.46
CA ALA A 24 19.02 9.96 26.75
C ALA A 24 18.28 10.40 25.47
N TYR A 25 19.03 10.67 24.39
CA TYR A 25 18.46 11.03 23.10
C TYR A 25 17.55 9.93 22.52
N ARG A 26 18.00 8.67 22.56
CA ARG A 26 17.21 7.52 22.11
C ARG A 26 15.95 7.31 22.95
N GLY A 27 16.07 7.47 24.28
CA GLY A 27 14.92 7.40 25.18
C GLY A 27 13.88 8.48 24.87
N TRP A 28 14.33 9.73 24.70
CA TRP A 28 13.47 10.84 24.33
C TRP A 28 12.76 10.60 22.99
N GLN A 29 13.48 10.16 21.96
CA GLN A 29 12.89 9.80 20.66
C GLN A 29 11.82 8.70 20.78
N ALA A 30 12.10 7.65 21.54
CA ALA A 30 11.14 6.57 21.77
C ALA A 30 9.87 7.07 22.46
N THR A 31 10.00 7.90 23.50
CA THR A 31 8.84 8.49 24.18
C THR A 31 8.00 9.39 23.27
N ARG A 32 8.65 10.16 22.40
CA ARG A 32 7.99 11.02 21.41
C ARG A 32 7.18 10.18 20.41
N VAL A 33 7.77 9.13 19.86
CA VAL A 33 7.10 8.22 18.91
C VAL A 33 5.92 7.52 19.59
N ASN A 34 6.10 7.01 20.81
CA ASN A 34 5.01 6.37 21.56
C ASN A 34 3.86 7.34 21.83
N ALA A 35 4.15 8.58 22.23
CA ALA A 35 3.11 9.59 22.42
C ALA A 35 2.34 9.91 21.12
N ALA A 36 3.04 9.96 19.98
CA ALA A 36 2.41 10.14 18.68
C ALA A 36 1.51 8.96 18.28
N LEU A 37 1.95 7.72 18.53
CA LEU A 37 1.14 6.52 18.31
C LEU A 37 -0.11 6.51 19.20
N THR A 38 0.03 6.89 20.47
CA THR A 38 -1.11 7.03 21.38
C THR A 38 -2.09 8.09 20.88
N ALA A 39 -1.59 9.26 20.44
CA ALA A 39 -2.44 10.31 19.88
C ALA A 39 -3.24 9.84 18.65
N LEU A 40 -2.60 9.09 17.73
CA LEU A 40 -3.29 8.47 16.60
C LEU A 40 -4.37 7.49 17.07
N SER A 41 -4.08 6.64 18.06
CA SER A 41 -5.05 5.69 18.62
C SER A 41 -6.25 6.38 19.30
N GLU A 42 -6.04 7.57 19.86
CA GLU A 42 -7.08 8.43 20.44
C GLU A 42 -7.85 9.23 19.38
N GLY A 43 -7.53 9.07 18.09
CA GLY A 43 -8.22 9.74 16.99
C GLY A 43 -7.68 11.13 16.65
N ARG A 44 -6.53 11.54 17.20
CA ARG A 44 -5.87 12.80 16.84
C ARG A 44 -4.86 12.55 15.72
N ASP A 45 -4.96 13.31 14.62
CA ASP A 45 -3.98 13.26 13.53
C ASP A 45 -2.62 13.77 14.04
N VAL A 46 -1.55 13.15 13.56
CA VAL A 46 -0.16 13.53 13.86
C VAL A 46 0.61 13.58 12.55
N PRO A 47 1.22 14.72 12.19
CA PRO A 47 2.02 14.81 10.98
C PRO A 47 3.27 13.93 11.08
N VAL A 48 3.68 13.36 9.94
CA VAL A 48 4.94 12.62 9.80
C VAL A 48 5.76 13.17 8.64
N HIS A 49 7.07 13.00 8.73
CA HIS A 49 8.07 13.52 7.82
C HIS A 49 9.08 12.44 7.41
N PRO A 50 9.83 12.67 6.31
CA PRO A 50 10.96 11.80 5.97
C PRO A 50 11.95 11.68 7.14
N GLY A 51 12.35 10.45 7.47
CA GLY A 51 13.25 10.17 8.58
C GLY A 51 12.57 9.90 9.93
N ASP A 52 11.25 10.07 10.03
CA ASP A 52 10.49 9.58 11.18
C ASP A 52 10.51 8.04 11.22
N ALA A 53 10.23 7.48 12.40
CA ALA A 53 10.18 6.03 12.57
C ALA A 53 9.13 5.40 11.65
N LEU A 54 9.52 4.37 10.88
CA LEU A 54 8.64 3.67 9.94
C LEU A 54 7.29 3.30 10.55
N ARG A 55 7.30 2.75 11.77
CA ARG A 55 6.09 2.37 12.51
C ARG A 55 5.10 3.54 12.70
N LEU A 56 5.60 4.76 12.90
CA LEU A 56 4.77 5.94 13.02
C LEU A 56 4.16 6.34 11.66
N ILE A 57 4.94 6.23 10.59
CA ILE A 57 4.47 6.47 9.21
C ILE A 57 3.37 5.47 8.85
N GLU A 58 3.58 4.18 9.11
CA GLU A 58 2.58 3.11 8.90
C GLU A 58 1.31 3.36 9.72
N ALA A 59 1.46 3.76 10.99
CA ALA A 59 0.33 4.06 11.86
C ALA A 59 -0.48 5.24 11.34
N ARG A 60 0.17 6.33 10.91
CA ARG A 60 -0.53 7.48 10.31
C ARG A 60 -1.22 7.11 9.00
N ALA A 61 -0.53 6.38 8.12
CA ALA A 61 -1.11 5.91 6.86
C ALA A 61 -2.36 5.06 7.12
N SER A 62 -2.29 4.12 8.05
CA SER A 62 -3.44 3.28 8.44
C SER A 62 -4.57 4.11 9.06
N TRP A 63 -4.23 5.09 9.89
CA TRP A 63 -5.19 6.00 10.52
C TRP A 63 -5.95 6.86 9.50
N LEU A 64 -5.27 7.32 8.43
CA LEU A 64 -5.85 8.07 7.33
C LEU A 64 -6.79 7.19 6.48
N LEU A 65 -6.33 5.97 6.12
CA LEU A 65 -7.12 5.00 5.34
C LEU A 65 -8.37 4.52 6.08
N ALA A 66 -8.32 4.43 7.41
CA ALA A 66 -9.48 4.10 8.23
C ALA A 66 -10.54 5.22 8.29
N ARG A 67 -10.21 6.42 7.79
CA ARG A 67 -11.08 7.62 7.76
C ARG A 67 -11.32 8.12 6.33
N ASP A 68 -11.08 7.25 5.35
CA ASP A 68 -11.27 7.52 3.92
C ASP A 68 -10.48 8.73 3.37
N ARG A 69 -9.43 9.16 4.09
CA ARG A 69 -8.47 10.20 3.67
C ARG A 69 -7.39 9.59 2.76
N LEU A 70 -7.84 8.98 1.67
CA LEU A 70 -7.03 8.13 0.82
C LEU A 70 -5.90 8.89 0.12
N GLU A 71 -6.17 10.09 -0.39
CA GLU A 71 -5.18 10.92 -1.08
C GLU A 71 -3.99 11.26 -0.17
N GLU A 72 -4.28 11.66 1.07
CA GLU A 72 -3.26 11.97 2.07
C GLU A 72 -2.48 10.74 2.50
N ALA A 73 -3.14 9.58 2.60
CA ALA A 73 -2.46 8.32 2.86
C ALA A 73 -1.51 7.95 1.71
N GLU A 74 -1.93 8.12 0.46
CA GLU A 74 -1.12 7.78 -0.72
C GLU A 74 0.18 8.59 -0.81
N ALA A 75 0.19 9.84 -0.30
CA ALA A 75 1.40 10.64 -0.18
C ALA A 75 2.46 10.02 0.74
N LEU A 76 2.08 9.11 1.66
CA LEU A 76 3.00 8.42 2.57
C LEU A 76 3.58 7.13 1.97
N GLY A 77 2.99 6.59 0.91
CA GLY A 77 3.44 5.35 0.26
C GLY A 77 4.93 5.35 -0.12
N PRO A 78 5.48 6.43 -0.73
CA PRO A 78 6.90 6.51 -1.05
C PRO A 78 7.82 6.43 0.18
N LEU A 79 7.40 6.94 1.34
CA LEU A 79 8.19 6.87 2.56
C LEU A 79 8.24 5.44 3.12
N ILE A 80 7.13 4.70 3.01
CA ILE A 80 7.06 3.28 3.41
C ILE A 80 7.95 2.44 2.50
N ALA A 81 7.85 2.63 1.17
CA ALA A 81 8.68 1.91 0.20
C ALA A 81 10.18 2.24 0.36
N ALA A 82 10.52 3.50 0.63
CA ALA A 82 11.92 3.91 0.84
C ALA A 82 12.57 3.27 2.07
N ALA A 83 11.79 2.78 3.03
CA ALA A 83 12.31 2.07 4.19
C ALA A 83 12.77 0.64 3.86
N GLY A 84 12.33 0.06 2.73
CA GLY A 84 12.73 -1.28 2.27
C GLY A 84 12.24 -2.43 3.15
N ASP A 85 11.22 -2.21 3.99
CA ASP A 85 10.61 -3.25 4.81
C ASP A 85 9.43 -3.88 4.05
N LEU A 86 9.62 -5.10 3.56
CA LEU A 86 8.61 -5.83 2.78
C LEU A 86 7.31 -6.08 3.55
N ARG A 87 7.38 -6.23 4.88
CA ARG A 87 6.18 -6.43 5.69
C ARG A 87 5.37 -5.13 5.77
N ALA A 88 6.05 -4.01 5.94
CA ALA A 88 5.42 -2.69 5.93
C ALA A 88 4.81 -2.38 4.55
N GLU A 89 5.52 -2.69 3.47
CA GLU A 89 5.01 -2.55 2.10
C GLU A 89 3.77 -3.42 1.85
N ALA A 90 3.81 -4.69 2.29
CA ALA A 90 2.67 -5.59 2.17
C ALA A 90 1.44 -5.05 2.92
N ALA A 91 1.62 -4.62 4.17
CA ALA A 91 0.56 -4.03 4.99
C ALA A 91 -0.01 -2.73 4.38
N TRP A 92 0.86 -1.85 3.88
CA TRP A 92 0.48 -0.63 3.18
C TRP A 92 -0.41 -0.92 1.97
N HIS A 93 0.04 -1.81 1.09
CA HIS A 93 -0.69 -2.18 -0.12
C HIS A 93 -2.03 -2.86 0.20
N TYR A 94 -2.06 -3.72 1.21
CA TYR A 94 -3.30 -4.34 1.67
C TYR A 94 -4.30 -3.30 2.20
N ASN A 95 -3.87 -2.41 3.09
CA ASN A 95 -4.74 -1.38 3.67
C ASN A 95 -5.25 -0.40 2.59
N ARG A 96 -4.39 -0.02 1.64
CA ARG A 96 -4.77 0.80 0.48
C ARG A 96 -5.83 0.09 -0.38
N GLY A 97 -5.68 -1.21 -0.61
CA GLY A 97 -6.66 -2.03 -1.32
C GLY A 97 -8.01 -2.07 -0.62
N ASN A 98 -8.01 -2.23 0.71
CA ASN A 98 -9.23 -2.23 1.51
C ASN A 98 -9.98 -0.88 1.44
N ALA A 99 -9.25 0.24 1.52
CA ALA A 99 -9.85 1.57 1.41
C ALA A 99 -10.49 1.80 0.02
N ARG A 100 -9.80 1.39 -1.05
CA ARG A 100 -10.34 1.45 -2.42
C ARG A 100 -11.60 0.60 -2.57
N LEU A 101 -11.61 -0.60 -1.99
CA LEU A 101 -12.78 -1.49 -2.05
C LEU A 101 -13.97 -0.92 -1.28
N ARG A 102 -13.74 -0.23 -0.15
CA ARG A 102 -14.80 0.50 0.58
C ARG A 102 -15.41 1.60 -0.28
N GLN A 103 -14.59 2.45 -0.91
CA GLN A 103 -15.07 3.47 -1.84
C GLN A 103 -15.86 2.86 -3.02
N ALA A 104 -15.42 1.72 -3.53
CA ALA A 104 -16.16 1.00 -4.57
C ALA A 104 -17.55 0.60 -4.09
N PHE A 105 -17.68 0.06 -2.88
CA PHE A 105 -18.99 -0.30 -2.32
C PHE A 105 -19.89 0.92 -2.11
N GLU A 106 -19.37 2.02 -1.58
CA GLU A 106 -20.13 3.27 -1.44
C GLU A 106 -20.68 3.77 -2.79
N LEU A 107 -19.88 3.71 -3.85
CA LEU A 107 -20.29 4.07 -5.20
C LEU A 107 -21.35 3.12 -5.78
N ILE A 108 -21.22 1.81 -5.52
CA ILE A 108 -22.21 0.80 -5.91
C ILE A 108 -23.55 1.05 -5.23
N GLU A 109 -23.55 1.36 -3.93
CA GLU A 109 -24.76 1.64 -3.16
C GLU A 109 -25.57 2.80 -3.76
N ILE A 110 -24.90 3.83 -4.28
CA ILE A 110 -25.52 4.97 -4.95
C ILE A 110 -25.64 4.80 -6.47
N ARG A 111 -25.48 3.58 -6.99
CA ARG A 111 -25.60 3.21 -8.42
C ARG A 111 -24.65 3.94 -9.36
N LYS A 112 -23.47 4.36 -8.88
CA LYS A 112 -22.39 4.91 -9.72
C LYS A 112 -21.40 3.82 -10.13
N LEU A 113 -21.87 2.90 -10.98
CA LEU A 113 -21.11 1.68 -11.32
C LEU A 113 -19.85 1.97 -12.16
N ASP A 114 -19.93 2.98 -13.03
CA ASP A 114 -18.79 3.45 -13.82
C ASP A 114 -17.65 3.98 -12.96
N ASP A 115 -17.97 4.70 -11.87
CA ASP A 115 -16.99 5.21 -10.92
C ASP A 115 -16.46 4.10 -9.98
N ALA A 116 -17.30 3.11 -9.65
CA ALA A 116 -16.92 2.00 -8.78
C ALA A 116 -15.89 1.08 -9.44
N THR A 117 -16.03 0.81 -10.74
CA THR A 117 -15.18 -0.14 -11.48
C THR A 117 -13.68 0.19 -11.39
N PRO A 118 -13.23 1.45 -11.62
CA PRO A 118 -11.85 1.86 -11.38
C PRO A 118 -11.37 1.58 -9.94
N GLN A 119 -12.20 1.83 -8.93
CA GLN A 119 -11.82 1.59 -7.53
C GLN A 119 -11.56 0.10 -7.26
N VAL A 120 -12.41 -0.79 -7.78
CA VAL A 120 -12.20 -2.24 -7.67
C VAL A 120 -10.91 -2.67 -8.37
N ASN A 121 -10.62 -2.11 -9.55
CA ASN A 121 -9.38 -2.42 -10.28
C ASN A 121 -8.13 -1.93 -9.54
N LEU A 122 -8.16 -0.74 -8.94
CA LEU A 122 -7.08 -0.23 -8.10
C LEU A 122 -6.90 -1.09 -6.84
N ALA A 123 -7.99 -1.55 -6.21
CA ALA A 123 -7.93 -2.49 -5.10
C ALA A 123 -7.24 -3.81 -5.50
N LYS A 124 -7.59 -4.39 -6.65
CA LYS A 124 -6.94 -5.60 -7.19
C LYS A 124 -5.44 -5.40 -7.41
N ILE A 125 -5.02 -4.27 -7.96
CA ILE A 125 -3.60 -3.95 -8.15
C ILE A 125 -2.90 -3.86 -6.79
N ALA A 126 -3.52 -3.21 -5.82
CA ALA A 126 -2.98 -3.06 -4.47
C ALA A 126 -2.82 -4.42 -3.78
N TYR A 127 -3.83 -5.30 -3.79
CA TYR A 127 -3.71 -6.65 -3.21
C TYR A 127 -2.64 -7.50 -3.89
N ARG A 128 -2.49 -7.39 -5.23
CA ARG A 128 -1.37 -8.05 -5.93
C ARG A 128 -0.02 -7.48 -5.52
N SER A 129 0.08 -6.18 -5.28
CA SER A 129 1.31 -5.58 -4.74
C SER A 129 1.60 -6.05 -3.32
N ALA A 130 0.58 -6.20 -2.47
CA ALA A 130 0.72 -6.78 -1.14
C ALA A 130 1.27 -8.22 -1.22
N LEU A 131 0.71 -9.04 -2.11
CA LEU A 131 1.16 -10.43 -2.31
C LEU A 131 2.52 -10.55 -2.99
N ARG A 132 2.96 -9.53 -3.74
CA ARG A 132 4.33 -9.46 -4.26
C ARG A 132 5.34 -9.22 -3.14
N ALA A 133 5.01 -8.38 -2.16
CA ALA A 133 5.85 -8.09 -1.01
C ALA A 133 5.81 -9.24 0.04
N ASP A 134 4.64 -9.82 0.29
CA ASP A 134 4.46 -10.98 1.15
C ASP A 134 3.51 -12.02 0.49
N PRO A 135 4.06 -13.06 -0.18
CA PRO A 135 3.27 -14.13 -0.77
C PRO A 135 2.47 -14.97 0.24
N GLY A 136 2.83 -14.89 1.54
CA GLY A 136 2.15 -15.56 2.64
C GLY A 136 0.93 -14.81 3.17
N PHE A 137 0.68 -13.57 2.72
CA PHE A 137 -0.36 -12.72 3.27
C PHE A 137 -1.78 -13.20 2.90
N TYR A 138 -2.33 -14.08 3.75
CA TYR A 138 -3.59 -14.77 3.49
C TYR A 138 -4.77 -13.81 3.28
N ASP A 139 -4.90 -12.79 4.12
CA ASP A 139 -5.99 -11.81 4.02
C ASP A 139 -6.00 -11.09 2.67
N ALA A 140 -4.82 -10.77 2.12
CA ALA A 140 -4.71 -10.17 0.79
C ALA A 140 -5.16 -11.14 -0.33
N LYS A 141 -4.95 -12.45 -0.17
CA LYS A 141 -5.46 -13.46 -1.13
C LYS A 141 -6.98 -13.52 -1.12
N VAL A 142 -7.56 -13.57 0.08
CA VAL A 142 -9.02 -13.62 0.26
C VAL A 142 -9.66 -12.35 -0.31
N ASN A 143 -9.13 -11.17 0.02
CA ASN A 143 -9.68 -9.91 -0.46
C ASN A 143 -9.47 -9.72 -1.98
N LEU A 144 -8.39 -10.25 -2.55
CA LEU A 144 -8.19 -10.27 -4.00
C LEU A 144 -9.24 -11.13 -4.71
N ASP A 145 -9.53 -12.33 -4.20
CA ASP A 145 -10.57 -13.21 -4.76
C ASP A 145 -11.95 -12.53 -4.70
N LEU A 146 -12.29 -11.91 -3.56
CA LEU A 146 -13.52 -11.13 -3.43
C LEU A 146 -13.60 -9.99 -4.46
N ALA A 147 -12.54 -9.19 -4.59
CA ALA A 147 -12.50 -8.08 -5.55
C ALA A 147 -12.56 -8.57 -7.01
N MET A 148 -12.01 -9.75 -7.32
CA MET A 148 -12.12 -10.34 -8.65
C MET A 148 -13.55 -10.77 -8.99
N ARG A 149 -14.30 -11.29 -8.01
CA ARG A 149 -15.71 -11.66 -8.19
C ARG A 149 -16.61 -10.43 -8.33
N LEU A 150 -16.34 -9.38 -7.57
CA LEU A 150 -17.14 -8.15 -7.60
C LEU A 150 -17.22 -7.53 -9.01
N VAL A 151 -16.13 -7.49 -9.77
CA VAL A 151 -16.13 -6.98 -11.17
C VAL A 151 -17.02 -7.82 -12.09
N ARG A 152 -17.05 -9.13 -11.88
CA ARG A 152 -17.87 -10.04 -12.70
C ARG A 152 -19.35 -9.86 -12.38
N ASP A 153 -19.67 -9.66 -11.11
CA ASP A 153 -21.04 -9.66 -10.59
C ASP A 153 -21.67 -8.25 -10.56
N LEU A 154 -20.89 -7.20 -10.89
CA LEU A 154 -21.39 -5.84 -11.08
C LEU A 154 -22.43 -5.81 -12.22
N PRO A 155 -23.63 -5.23 -12.00
CA PRO A 155 -24.60 -5.04 -13.07
C PRO A 155 -23.94 -4.22 -14.17
N ARG A 156 -24.02 -4.69 -15.41
CA ARG A 156 -23.72 -3.82 -16.55
C ARG A 156 -24.97 -2.97 -16.74
N GLU A 157 -24.81 -1.66 -16.83
CA GLU A 157 -25.88 -0.84 -17.39
C GLU A 157 -26.20 -1.47 -18.75
N GLU A 158 -27.47 -1.85 -18.96
CA GLU A 158 -27.93 -2.24 -20.28
C GLU A 158 -27.59 -1.05 -21.18
N GLN A 159 -26.65 -1.25 -22.11
CA GLN A 159 -26.49 -0.32 -23.21
C GLN A 159 -27.80 -0.41 -23.99
N ASP A 160 -28.75 0.46 -23.65
CA ASP A 160 -29.93 0.70 -24.46
C ASP A 160 -29.44 1.10 -25.84
N GLY A 161 -29.49 0.13 -26.76
CA GLY A 161 -29.48 0.32 -28.21
C GLY A 161 -28.24 0.98 -28.81
N GLU A 162 -27.26 0.17 -29.18
CA GLU A 162 -26.75 0.14 -30.56
C GLU A 162 -25.87 -1.10 -30.71
N GLU A 163 -26.47 -2.21 -31.19
CA GLU A 163 -25.70 -3.17 -31.97
C GLU A 163 -24.99 -2.38 -33.06
N PRO A 164 -23.65 -2.38 -33.15
CA PRO A 164 -23.03 -2.00 -34.39
C PRO A 164 -23.45 -3.08 -35.38
N ASP A 165 -24.32 -2.71 -36.33
CA ASP A 165 -24.71 -3.51 -37.49
C ASP A 165 -23.52 -3.63 -38.46
N VAL A 166 -22.38 -4.07 -37.93
CA VAL A 166 -21.18 -4.39 -38.67
C VAL A 166 -21.20 -5.91 -38.80
N PRO A 167 -21.67 -6.47 -39.93
CA PRO A 167 -21.52 -7.90 -40.16
C PRO A 167 -20.03 -8.25 -39.98
N PRO A 168 -19.71 -9.35 -39.27
CA PRO A 168 -18.33 -9.74 -39.05
C PRO A 168 -17.66 -9.81 -40.42
N LYS A 169 -16.66 -8.94 -40.64
CA LYS A 169 -15.90 -8.91 -41.88
C LYS A 169 -15.33 -10.31 -42.03
N ALA A 170 -15.89 -11.07 -42.97
CA ALA A 170 -15.46 -12.43 -43.25
C ALA A 170 -13.95 -12.36 -43.45
N LEU A 171 -13.21 -12.86 -42.45
CA LEU A 171 -11.77 -12.99 -42.52
C LEU A 171 -11.55 -14.19 -43.44
N TRP A 172 -11.66 -13.93 -44.74
CA TRP A 172 -11.29 -14.85 -45.80
C TRP A 172 -9.86 -15.27 -45.49
N THR A 173 -9.75 -16.48 -44.96
CA THR A 173 -8.49 -17.17 -44.88
C THR A 173 -8.24 -17.66 -46.29
N ASP A 174 -7.71 -16.79 -47.15
CA ASP A 174 -7.03 -17.22 -48.36
C ASP A 174 -5.77 -17.95 -47.90
N LEU A 175 -5.94 -19.21 -47.52
CA LEU A 175 -4.83 -20.14 -47.31
C LEU A 175 -4.33 -20.51 -48.73
N PRO A 176 -3.16 -20.04 -49.18
CA PRO A 176 -2.70 -20.33 -50.52
C PRO A 176 -2.28 -21.80 -50.60
N GLY A 177 -3.01 -22.56 -51.43
CA GLY A 177 -2.56 -23.73 -52.16
C GLY A 177 -1.96 -24.88 -51.35
N ILE A 178 -2.77 -25.90 -51.06
CA ILE A 178 -2.25 -27.27 -50.93
C ILE A 178 -2.01 -27.78 -52.36
N PRO A 179 -0.76 -27.97 -52.84
CA PRO A 179 -0.55 -28.64 -54.12
C PRO A 179 -0.96 -30.10 -53.97
N GLY A 180 -1.99 -30.51 -54.72
CA GLY A 180 -2.40 -31.90 -54.86
C GLY A 180 -1.28 -32.70 -55.51
N GLY A 181 -0.45 -33.34 -54.69
CA GLY A 181 0.54 -34.31 -55.13
C GLY A 181 0.10 -35.71 -54.76
N LEU A 182 -0.39 -36.46 -55.74
CA LEU A 182 -0.28 -37.92 -55.86
C LEU A 182 -0.55 -38.29 -57.34
N PRO A 183 0.26 -39.19 -57.91
CA PRO A 183 -0.25 -40.47 -58.36
C PRO A 183 -0.07 -41.55 -57.30
#